data_AF-F5T6W6-F1
#
_entry.id   AF-F5T6W6-F1
#
_cell.length_a   1.000
_cell.length_b   1.000
_cell.length_c   1.000
_cell.angle_alpha   90.00
_cell.angle_beta   90.00
_cell.angle_gamma   90.00
#
_symmetry.space_group_name_H-M   'P 1'
#
loop_
_entity.id
_entity.type
_entity.pdbx_description
1 polymer ?
#
loop_
_entity_poly.entity_id
_entity_poly.type
_entity_poly.pdbx_seq_one_letter_code
_entity_poly.pdbx_strand_id
1 'polypeptide(L)'
;MKVLIYGVGLTGRQIYKNIKNDVQVIGFLDGNPEKKGQTVADGLLCFGGAESLSDINYDRIYIGSLFWEDIRKTLLDSGVSEDKIVIDLPEDPISDIRNTWLASYAKLHKGTKASVAEGGVFRGEFAKFINKAFPDSKLYLFDTFEGFDSRDVEYESKNYSFGLNAHEFSNTSIDLVMSKMEHPENVILRKGFFPETAAGIDDRFLFVHLDFDLYLPILEGLRFFYPKMIEGSVILIHDYYNIGLPGVKDAIEDYEKEIGRTIYKLPIGEDQSIALIKDSRS
;
A
#
# COMPACT_ATOMS: atom_id res chain seq x y z
N MET A 1 -22.17 4.28 -20.56
CA MET A 1 -21.49 2.97 -20.54
C MET A 1 -21.66 2.37 -19.14
N LYS A 2 -22.18 1.15 -19.03
CA LYS A 2 -22.37 0.39 -17.80
C LYS A 2 -21.14 -0.48 -17.52
N VAL A 3 -20.53 -0.28 -16.37
CA VAL A 3 -19.27 -0.94 -16.01
C VAL A 3 -19.43 -1.74 -14.72
N LEU A 4 -18.91 -2.97 -14.73
CA LEU A 4 -18.65 -3.76 -13.53
C LEU A 4 -17.15 -3.71 -13.20
N ILE A 5 -16.81 -3.80 -11.92
CA ILE A 5 -15.42 -3.89 -11.47
C ILE A 5 -15.21 -5.24 -10.77
N TYR A 6 -14.27 -6.04 -11.27
CA TYR A 6 -13.90 -7.32 -10.67
C TYR A 6 -12.74 -7.12 -9.68
N GLY A 7 -13.04 -7.35 -8.41
CA GLY A 7 -12.16 -7.13 -7.26
C GLY A 7 -12.73 -6.04 -6.35
N VAL A 8 -13.09 -6.38 -5.10
CA VAL A 8 -13.60 -5.39 -4.11
C VAL A 8 -12.50 -4.82 -3.21
N GLY A 9 -11.25 -5.25 -3.40
CA GLY A 9 -10.09 -4.75 -2.67
C GLY A 9 -9.71 -3.32 -3.07
N LEU A 10 -8.58 -2.84 -2.55
CA LEU A 10 -8.08 -1.48 -2.78
C LEU A 10 -8.02 -1.11 -4.27
N THR A 11 -7.44 -1.97 -5.11
CA THR A 11 -7.30 -1.71 -6.55
C THR A 11 -8.64 -1.52 -7.26
N GLY A 12 -9.63 -2.38 -7.01
CA GLY A 12 -10.95 -2.21 -7.61
C GLY A 12 -11.67 -0.95 -7.13
N ARG A 13 -11.50 -0.57 -5.87
CA ARG A 13 -12.04 0.69 -5.33
C ARG A 13 -11.33 1.92 -5.93
N GLN A 14 -10.03 1.79 -6.25
CA GLN A 14 -9.27 2.82 -6.94
C GLN A 14 -9.79 3.01 -8.38
N ILE A 15 -10.00 1.93 -9.13
CA ILE A 15 -10.65 1.97 -10.45
C ILE A 15 -11.99 2.70 -10.35
N TYR A 16 -12.82 2.33 -9.37
CA TYR A 16 -14.12 2.97 -9.16
C TYR A 16 -13.97 4.48 -9.02
N LYS A 17 -13.07 4.94 -8.15
CA LYS A 17 -12.84 6.38 -7.96
C LYS A 17 -12.36 7.08 -9.22
N ASN A 18 -11.52 6.43 -10.03
CA ASN A 18 -11.00 6.98 -11.28
C ASN A 18 -12.11 7.15 -12.33
N ILE A 19 -13.03 6.19 -12.44
CA ILE A 19 -13.98 6.15 -13.57
C ILE A 19 -15.40 6.60 -13.21
N LYS A 20 -15.77 6.72 -11.93
CA LYS A 20 -17.16 6.93 -11.50
C LYS A 20 -17.83 8.19 -12.04
N ASN A 21 -17.05 9.19 -12.44
CA ASN A 21 -17.57 10.44 -13.01
C ASN A 21 -17.75 10.37 -14.54
N ASP A 22 -17.12 9.40 -15.20
CA ASP A 22 -17.11 9.27 -16.66
C ASP A 22 -18.02 8.13 -17.15
N VAL A 23 -18.29 7.14 -16.29
CA VAL A 23 -19.07 5.94 -16.63
C VAL A 23 -20.06 5.58 -15.52
N GLN A 24 -21.08 4.81 -15.88
CA GLN A 24 -22.03 4.28 -14.90
C GLN A 24 -21.47 2.97 -14.33
N VAL A 25 -20.79 3.03 -13.18
CA VAL A 25 -20.40 1.82 -12.46
C VAL A 25 -21.64 1.24 -11.76
N ILE A 26 -22.01 0.02 -12.15
CA ILE A 26 -23.26 -0.62 -11.69
C ILE A 26 -23.06 -1.60 -10.52
N GLY A 27 -21.82 -1.97 -10.23
CA GLY A 27 -21.48 -2.82 -9.08
C GLY A 27 -20.12 -3.48 -9.21
N PHE A 28 -19.82 -4.32 -8.23
CA PHE A 28 -18.57 -5.07 -8.15
C PHE A 28 -18.79 -6.57 -8.31
N LEU A 29 -17.72 -7.29 -8.63
CA LEU A 29 -17.64 -8.74 -8.67
C LEU A 29 -16.47 -9.19 -7.79
N ASP A 30 -16.57 -10.36 -7.18
CA ASP A 30 -15.48 -11.02 -6.47
C ASP A 30 -15.72 -12.53 -6.43
N GLY A 31 -14.67 -13.32 -6.65
CA GLY A 31 -14.76 -14.77 -6.63
C GLY A 31 -14.97 -15.36 -5.23
N ASN A 32 -14.73 -14.59 -4.15
CA ASN A 32 -15.01 -15.04 -2.80
C ASN A 32 -16.52 -14.94 -2.48
N PRO A 33 -17.20 -16.07 -2.22
CA PRO A 33 -18.63 -16.09 -1.93
C PRO A 33 -19.04 -15.26 -0.71
N GLU A 34 -18.16 -15.10 0.28
CA GLU A 34 -18.45 -14.34 1.50
C GLU A 34 -18.67 -12.84 1.23
N LYS A 35 -18.13 -12.34 0.11
CA LYS A 35 -18.24 -10.93 -0.29
C LYS A 35 -19.54 -10.63 -1.03
N LYS A 36 -20.27 -11.65 -1.48
CA LYS A 36 -21.53 -11.48 -2.22
C LYS A 36 -22.56 -10.74 -1.37
N GLY A 37 -23.18 -9.72 -1.94
CA GLY A 37 -24.19 -8.89 -1.29
C GLY A 37 -23.63 -7.83 -0.34
N GLN A 38 -22.32 -7.77 -0.13
CA GLN A 38 -21.71 -6.71 0.67
C GLN A 38 -21.69 -5.38 -0.09
N THR A 39 -21.89 -4.29 0.65
CA THR A 39 -21.69 -2.92 0.14
C THR A 39 -20.20 -2.62 0.04
N VAL A 40 -19.75 -2.20 -1.13
CA VAL A 40 -18.33 -1.96 -1.45
C VAL A 40 -18.02 -0.46 -1.42
N ALA A 41 -18.61 0.33 -2.30
CA ALA A 41 -18.35 1.76 -2.44
C ALA A 41 -19.61 2.52 -2.87
N ASP A 42 -19.90 3.67 -2.26
CA ASP A 42 -21.04 4.55 -2.58
C ASP A 42 -22.39 3.79 -2.71
N GLY A 43 -22.60 2.77 -1.86
CA GLY A 43 -23.81 1.94 -1.86
C GLY A 43 -23.84 0.82 -2.92
N LEU A 44 -22.82 0.71 -3.78
CA LEU A 44 -22.71 -0.35 -4.78
C LEU A 44 -22.40 -1.70 -4.11
N LEU A 45 -23.05 -2.75 -4.60
CA LEU A 45 -22.93 -4.10 -4.08
C LEU A 45 -21.90 -4.92 -4.85
N CYS A 46 -21.35 -5.93 -4.18
CA CYS A 46 -20.70 -7.06 -4.85
C CYS A 46 -21.73 -8.11 -5.26
N PHE A 47 -21.85 -8.42 -6.55
CA PHE A 47 -22.84 -9.38 -7.05
C PHE A 47 -22.40 -10.84 -6.88
N GLY A 48 -21.14 -11.10 -6.58
CA GLY A 48 -20.53 -12.43 -6.56
C GLY A 48 -19.50 -12.60 -7.67
N GLY A 49 -19.24 -13.84 -8.07
CA GLY A 49 -18.29 -14.15 -9.13
C GLY A 49 -18.90 -14.05 -10.53
N ALA A 50 -18.21 -14.62 -11.52
CA ALA A 50 -18.63 -14.62 -12.92
C ALA A 50 -19.99 -15.29 -13.14
N GLU A 51 -20.41 -16.21 -12.26
CA GLU A 51 -21.71 -16.87 -12.29
C GLU A 51 -22.89 -15.90 -12.14
N SER A 52 -22.65 -14.71 -11.58
CA SER A 52 -23.69 -13.71 -11.35
C SER A 52 -23.94 -12.80 -12.58
N LEU A 53 -23.17 -12.98 -13.67
CA LEU A 53 -23.23 -12.13 -14.85
C LEU A 53 -24.43 -12.39 -15.76
N SER A 54 -25.04 -13.57 -15.71
CA SER A 54 -26.17 -13.93 -16.59
C SER A 54 -27.35 -12.98 -16.45
N ASP A 55 -27.50 -12.40 -15.25
CA ASP A 55 -28.65 -11.58 -14.88
C ASP A 55 -28.35 -10.08 -14.94
N ILE A 56 -27.17 -9.69 -15.43
CA ILE A 56 -26.66 -8.31 -15.37
C ILE A 56 -26.34 -7.81 -16.77
N ASN A 57 -26.91 -6.66 -17.13
CA ASN A 57 -26.58 -5.96 -18.38
C ASN A 57 -25.40 -5.01 -18.17
N TYR A 58 -24.27 -5.29 -18.81
CA TYR A 58 -23.02 -4.51 -18.74
C TYR A 58 -22.33 -4.37 -20.11
N ASP A 59 -21.60 -3.26 -20.26
CA ASP A 59 -20.79 -2.96 -21.44
C ASP A 59 -19.34 -3.43 -21.26
N ARG A 60 -18.74 -3.22 -20.07
CA ARG A 60 -17.36 -3.60 -19.76
C ARG A 60 -17.20 -4.13 -18.33
N ILE A 61 -16.16 -4.94 -18.12
CA ILE A 61 -15.67 -5.40 -16.83
C ILE A 61 -14.23 -4.92 -16.68
N TYR A 62 -13.97 -4.10 -15.67
CA TYR A 62 -12.63 -3.68 -15.29
C TYR A 62 -12.09 -4.64 -14.22
N ILE A 63 -10.90 -5.20 -14.41
CA ILE A 63 -10.26 -6.08 -13.42
C ILE A 63 -9.30 -5.26 -12.57
N GLY A 64 -9.61 -5.15 -11.28
CA GLY A 64 -8.80 -4.48 -10.27
C GLY A 64 -8.29 -5.46 -9.22
N SER A 65 -7.49 -6.41 -9.66
CA SER A 65 -6.90 -7.43 -8.79
C SER A 65 -5.58 -7.96 -9.36
N LEU A 66 -4.59 -8.18 -8.52
CA LEU A 66 -3.32 -8.78 -8.92
C LEU A 66 -3.47 -10.22 -9.45
N PHE A 67 -4.59 -10.89 -9.17
CA PHE A 67 -4.95 -12.20 -9.72
C PHE A 67 -5.67 -12.09 -11.07
N TRP A 68 -5.36 -11.05 -11.86
CA TRP A 68 -6.11 -10.73 -13.08
C TRP A 68 -6.05 -11.84 -14.13
N GLU A 69 -4.97 -12.62 -14.21
CA GLU A 69 -4.85 -13.72 -15.17
C GLU A 69 -5.90 -14.81 -14.92
N ASP A 70 -6.04 -15.24 -13.65
CA ASP A 70 -7.02 -16.23 -13.22
C ASP A 70 -8.45 -15.69 -13.34
N ILE A 71 -8.66 -14.41 -12.99
CA ILE A 71 -9.97 -13.74 -13.11
C ILE A 71 -10.36 -13.65 -14.59
N ARG A 72 -9.46 -13.18 -15.46
CA ARG A 72 -9.68 -13.06 -16.90
C ARG A 72 -10.05 -14.42 -17.48
N LYS A 73 -9.30 -15.47 -17.13
CA LYS A 73 -9.62 -16.84 -17.56
C LYS A 73 -11.02 -17.25 -17.11
N THR A 74 -11.37 -17.03 -15.84
CA THR A 74 -12.69 -17.35 -15.29
C THR A 74 -13.83 -16.61 -16.03
N LEU A 75 -13.63 -15.34 -16.37
CA LEU A 75 -14.60 -14.55 -17.13
C LEU A 75 -14.79 -15.08 -18.55
N LEU A 76 -13.69 -15.39 -19.25
CA LEU A 76 -13.73 -15.97 -20.59
C LEU A 76 -14.42 -17.34 -20.60
N ASP A 77 -14.08 -18.21 -19.64
CA ASP A 77 -14.70 -19.53 -19.46
C ASP A 77 -16.21 -19.42 -19.14
N SER A 78 -16.65 -18.30 -18.56
CA SER A 78 -18.05 -17.98 -18.30
C SER A 78 -18.77 -17.30 -19.47
N GLY A 79 -18.10 -17.15 -20.62
CA GLY A 79 -18.69 -16.60 -21.85
C GLY A 79 -18.62 -15.07 -21.98
N VAL A 80 -17.84 -14.38 -21.15
CA VAL A 80 -17.55 -12.95 -21.34
C VAL A 80 -16.66 -12.77 -22.56
N SER A 81 -17.00 -11.83 -23.45
CA SER A 81 -16.18 -11.53 -24.61
C SER A 81 -14.94 -10.73 -24.22
N GLU A 82 -13.79 -11.03 -24.85
CA GLU A 82 -12.49 -10.41 -24.55
C GLU A 82 -12.53 -8.87 -24.67
N ASP A 83 -13.23 -8.33 -25.66
CA ASP A 83 -13.35 -6.88 -25.89
C ASP A 83 -14.08 -6.12 -24.77
N LYS A 84 -14.80 -6.84 -23.91
CA LYS A 84 -15.45 -6.29 -22.74
C LYS A 84 -14.54 -6.25 -21.52
N ILE A 85 -13.39 -6.92 -21.53
CA ILE A 85 -12.49 -7.01 -20.38
C ILE A 85 -11.43 -5.92 -20.48
N VAL A 86 -11.32 -5.11 -19.43
CA VAL A 86 -10.28 -4.10 -19.27
C VAL A 86 -9.45 -4.48 -18.06
N ILE A 87 -8.13 -4.60 -18.22
CA ILE A 87 -7.21 -4.79 -17.10
C ILE A 87 -6.74 -3.40 -16.71
N ASP A 88 -7.11 -2.96 -15.51
CA ASP A 88 -6.82 -1.62 -15.00
C ASP A 88 -6.12 -1.78 -13.65
N LEU A 89 -4.87 -2.20 -13.75
CA LEU A 89 -3.98 -2.38 -12.61
C LEU A 89 -3.04 -1.19 -12.53
N PRO A 90 -2.60 -0.81 -11.31
CA PRO A 90 -1.41 0.02 -11.17
C PRO A 90 -0.27 -0.64 -11.96
N GLU A 91 0.56 0.16 -12.62
CA GLU A 91 1.78 -0.34 -13.27
C GLU A 91 2.66 -1.03 -12.21
N ASP A 92 2.63 -2.37 -12.22
CA ASP A 92 3.32 -3.33 -11.37
C ASP A 92 3.22 -3.13 -9.83
N PRO A 93 2.59 -4.04 -9.05
CA PRO A 93 2.66 -4.01 -7.58
C PRO A 93 4.09 -4.11 -7.04
N ILE A 94 5.05 -4.62 -7.84
CA ILE A 94 6.48 -4.53 -7.58
C ILE A 94 7.05 -3.56 -8.62
N SER A 95 6.93 -2.27 -8.33
CA SER A 95 7.46 -1.23 -9.20
C SER A 95 8.98 -1.42 -9.40
N ASP A 96 9.38 -1.95 -10.56
CA ASP A 96 10.78 -2.03 -11.00
C ASP A 96 11.45 -0.65 -10.93
N ILE A 97 10.65 0.41 -11.10
CA ILE A 97 11.05 1.81 -10.92
C ILE A 97 11.43 2.07 -9.46
N ARG A 98 10.58 1.71 -8.49
CA ARG A 98 10.88 1.86 -7.05
C ARG A 98 12.12 1.08 -6.64
N ASN A 99 12.27 -0.16 -7.12
CA ASN A 99 13.44 -0.99 -6.85
C ASN A 99 14.73 -0.39 -7.46
N THR A 100 14.64 0.12 -8.69
CA THR A 100 15.76 0.79 -9.37
C THR A 100 16.13 2.10 -8.67
N TRP A 101 15.13 2.86 -8.22
CA TRP A 101 15.31 4.07 -7.44
C TRP A 101 16.04 3.76 -6.12
N LEU A 102 15.57 2.75 -5.37
CA LEU A 102 16.18 2.32 -4.11
C LEU A 102 17.64 1.89 -4.31
N ALA A 103 17.92 1.09 -5.34
CA ALA A 103 19.27 0.66 -5.65
C ALA A 103 20.19 1.84 -6.02
N SER A 104 19.66 2.84 -6.71
CA SER A 104 20.41 4.07 -7.06
C SER A 104 20.64 4.95 -5.83
N TYR A 105 19.64 5.09 -4.97
CA TYR A 105 19.72 5.80 -3.70
C TYR A 105 20.76 5.14 -2.76
N ALA A 106 20.75 3.82 -2.63
CA ALA A 106 21.74 3.10 -1.84
C ALA A 106 23.18 3.30 -2.36
N LYS A 107 23.38 3.34 -3.69
CA LYS A 107 24.69 3.66 -4.28
C LYS A 107 25.17 5.07 -3.93
N LEU A 108 24.27 6.05 -3.92
CA LEU A 108 24.58 7.44 -3.54
C LEU A 108 25.06 7.52 -2.09
N HIS A 109 24.49 6.71 -1.20
CA HIS A 109 24.78 6.70 0.23
C HIS A 109 25.74 5.58 0.65
N LYS A 110 26.51 5.03 -0.28
CA LYS A 110 27.46 3.96 0.00
C LYS A 110 28.46 4.38 1.08
N GLY A 111 28.51 3.63 2.17
CA GLY A 111 29.40 3.88 3.31
C GLY A 111 28.81 4.76 4.42
N THR A 112 27.59 5.28 4.26
CA THR A 112 26.87 5.94 5.35
C THR A 112 26.44 4.90 6.40
N LYS A 113 26.88 5.10 7.65
CA LYS A 113 26.52 4.22 8.77
C LYS A 113 25.24 4.73 9.44
N ALA A 114 24.11 4.16 9.04
CA ALA A 114 22.81 4.46 9.60
C ALA A 114 21.85 3.29 9.37
N SER A 115 20.77 3.27 10.14
CA SER A 115 19.74 2.24 10.04
C SER A 115 18.78 2.55 8.91
N VAL A 116 18.08 1.51 8.44
CA VAL A 116 17.00 1.62 7.47
C VAL A 116 15.76 0.95 8.04
N ALA A 117 14.57 1.33 7.58
CA ALA A 117 13.33 0.75 8.08
C ALA A 117 12.27 0.58 7.00
N GLU A 118 11.36 -0.37 7.25
CA GLU A 118 10.07 -0.48 6.58
C GLU A 118 8.97 -0.60 7.64
N GLY A 119 7.93 0.23 7.52
CA GLY A 119 6.69 0.10 8.27
C GLY A 119 5.57 -0.37 7.35
N GLY A 120 4.94 -1.49 7.67
CA GLY A 120 4.07 -2.23 6.75
C GLY A 120 4.91 -3.13 5.86
N VAL A 121 5.16 -4.35 6.33
CA VAL A 121 6.10 -5.31 5.73
C VAL A 121 5.34 -6.37 4.93
N PHE A 122 4.16 -6.76 5.41
CA PHE A 122 3.35 -7.84 4.86
C PHE A 122 4.20 -9.09 4.57
N ARG A 123 4.40 -9.44 3.29
CA ARG A 123 5.17 -10.61 2.82
C ARG A 123 6.65 -10.31 2.53
N GLY A 124 7.12 -9.10 2.84
CA GLY A 124 8.52 -8.69 2.69
C GLY A 124 8.97 -8.51 1.25
N GLU A 125 8.05 -8.16 0.33
CA GLU A 125 8.39 -8.00 -1.09
C GLU A 125 9.31 -6.81 -1.33
N PHE A 126 9.17 -5.72 -0.58
CA PHE A 126 10.07 -4.58 -0.65
C PHE A 126 11.19 -4.63 0.41
N ALA A 127 10.91 -5.12 1.63
CA ALA A 127 11.93 -5.43 2.64
C ALA A 127 13.16 -6.18 2.08
N LYS A 128 12.96 -7.20 1.21
CA LYS A 128 14.07 -7.97 0.63
C LYS A 128 15.00 -7.09 -0.22
N PHE A 129 14.46 -6.10 -0.93
CA PHE A 129 15.25 -5.15 -1.72
C PHE A 129 15.97 -4.15 -0.83
N ILE A 130 15.35 -3.67 0.25
CA ILE A 130 16.01 -2.81 1.24
C ILE A 130 17.18 -3.56 1.89
N ASN A 131 16.94 -4.79 2.33
CA ASN A 131 17.95 -5.65 2.95
C ASN A 131 19.16 -5.88 2.04
N LYS A 132 18.91 -6.15 0.76
CA LYS A 132 19.95 -6.29 -0.26
C LYS A 132 20.69 -4.99 -0.57
N ALA A 133 19.96 -3.87 -0.64
CA ALA A 133 20.54 -2.58 -1.00
C ALA A 133 21.43 -1.99 0.11
N PHE A 134 21.15 -2.33 1.37
CA PHE A 134 21.86 -1.84 2.54
C PHE A 134 22.41 -3.00 3.40
N PRO A 135 23.39 -3.77 2.88
CA PRO A 135 23.86 -5.01 3.52
C PRO A 135 24.61 -4.80 4.85
N ASP A 136 25.03 -3.57 5.15
CA ASP A 136 25.76 -3.23 6.38
C ASP A 136 24.90 -2.45 7.40
N SER A 137 23.63 -2.18 7.06
CA SER A 137 22.70 -1.41 7.91
C SER A 137 21.77 -2.33 8.68
N LYS A 138 21.44 -1.95 9.92
CA LYS A 138 20.29 -2.56 10.61
C LYS A 138 19.03 -2.23 9.82
N LEU A 139 18.23 -3.25 9.51
CA LEU A 139 16.93 -3.12 8.88
C LEU A 139 15.83 -3.38 9.91
N TYR A 140 15.13 -2.33 10.30
CA TYR A 140 13.97 -2.43 11.19
C TYR A 140 12.70 -2.71 10.38
N LEU A 141 11.99 -3.79 10.71
CA LEU A 141 10.77 -4.20 10.04
C LEU A 141 9.59 -4.12 11.03
N PHE A 142 8.69 -3.15 10.83
CA PHE A 142 7.53 -2.91 11.68
C PHE A 142 6.26 -3.44 11.03
N ASP A 143 5.61 -4.41 11.66
CA ASP A 143 4.36 -4.98 11.17
C ASP A 143 3.64 -5.68 12.32
N THR A 144 2.31 -5.79 12.25
CA THR A 144 1.55 -6.62 13.19
C THR A 144 1.76 -8.12 12.91
N PHE A 145 2.04 -8.47 11.65
CA PHE A 145 1.98 -9.79 11.03
C PHE A 145 0.61 -10.48 11.20
N GLU A 146 -0.43 -9.68 11.45
CA GLU A 146 -1.81 -10.10 11.76
C GLU A 146 -2.84 -9.29 10.94
N GLY A 147 -2.36 -8.51 9.96
CA GLY A 147 -3.15 -7.57 9.15
C GLY A 147 -3.37 -6.23 9.86
N PHE A 148 -4.32 -5.43 9.37
CA PHE A 148 -4.64 -4.16 10.03
C PHE A 148 -5.12 -4.35 11.48
N ASP A 149 -4.59 -3.51 12.38
CA ASP A 149 -5.05 -3.44 13.77
C ASP A 149 -6.45 -2.79 13.82
N SER A 150 -7.33 -3.32 14.68
CA SER A 150 -8.72 -2.87 14.76
C SER A 150 -8.84 -1.40 15.16
N ARG A 151 -7.87 -0.85 15.90
CA ARG A 151 -7.84 0.56 16.29
C ARG A 151 -7.70 1.47 15.08
N ASP A 152 -6.82 1.13 14.14
CA ASP A 152 -6.61 1.91 12.93
C ASP A 152 -7.79 1.79 11.98
N VAL A 153 -8.35 0.58 11.82
CA VAL A 153 -9.56 0.35 11.01
C VAL A 153 -10.77 1.10 11.55
N GLU A 154 -10.94 1.17 12.88
CA GLU A 154 -12.01 1.94 13.50
C GLU A 154 -11.86 3.45 13.24
N TYR A 155 -10.64 3.98 13.31
CA TYR A 155 -10.38 5.37 12.96
C TYR A 155 -10.67 5.64 11.48
N GLU A 156 -10.16 4.79 10.60
CA GLU A 156 -10.36 4.89 9.16
C GLU A 156 -11.84 4.87 8.82
N SER A 157 -12.60 3.89 9.32
CA SER A 157 -14.04 3.77 9.03
C SER A 157 -14.86 4.98 9.49
N LYS A 158 -14.39 5.73 10.51
CA LYS A 158 -15.08 6.92 11.03
C LYS A 158 -14.73 8.20 10.27
N ASN A 159 -13.49 8.33 9.82
CA ASN A 159 -12.97 9.57 9.22
C ASN A 159 -12.91 9.49 7.69
N TYR A 160 -12.88 8.27 7.15
CA TYR A 160 -12.76 7.97 5.73
C TYR A 160 -13.85 6.98 5.31
N SER A 161 -14.46 7.20 4.14
CA SER A 161 -15.50 6.32 3.61
C SER A 161 -14.91 5.13 2.84
N PHE A 162 -14.08 4.34 3.53
CA PHE A 162 -13.52 3.10 3.00
C PHE A 162 -13.94 1.92 3.85
N GLY A 163 -14.60 0.94 3.23
CA GLY A 163 -14.95 -0.33 3.85
C GLY A 163 -13.74 -1.24 3.92
N LEU A 164 -12.76 -0.89 4.76
CA LEU A 164 -11.64 -1.75 5.12
C LEU A 164 -12.09 -2.71 6.22
N ASN A 165 -11.66 -3.97 6.11
CA ASN A 165 -11.92 -4.97 7.13
C ASN A 165 -10.67 -5.19 7.97
N ALA A 166 -10.85 -5.39 9.28
CA ALA A 166 -9.77 -5.91 10.12
C ALA A 166 -9.27 -7.25 9.57
N HIS A 167 -7.98 -7.52 9.70
CA HIS A 167 -7.28 -8.71 9.17
C HIS A 167 -7.10 -8.80 7.65
N GLU A 168 -7.43 -7.76 6.88
CA GLU A 168 -6.87 -7.62 5.53
C GLU A 168 -5.34 -7.61 5.64
N PHE A 169 -4.64 -8.29 4.71
CA PHE A 169 -3.18 -8.55 4.76
C PHE A 169 -2.67 -9.48 5.88
N SER A 170 -3.53 -10.27 6.53
CA SER A 170 -3.11 -11.25 7.55
C SER A 170 -2.41 -12.51 6.99
N ASN A 171 -2.42 -12.72 5.66
CA ASN A 171 -1.85 -13.89 4.99
C ASN A 171 -0.33 -13.78 4.79
N THR A 172 0.40 -13.67 5.90
CA THR A 172 1.87 -13.60 5.96
C THR A 172 2.42 -14.33 7.20
N SER A 173 3.74 -14.48 7.29
CA SER A 173 4.44 -14.96 8.50
C SER A 173 5.85 -14.38 8.58
N ILE A 174 6.38 -14.29 9.81
CA ILE A 174 7.78 -13.90 10.05
C ILE A 174 8.73 -14.82 9.28
N ASP A 175 8.50 -16.13 9.32
CA ASP A 175 9.35 -17.11 8.63
C ASP A 175 9.38 -16.87 7.11
N LEU A 176 8.22 -16.56 6.51
CA LEU A 176 8.13 -16.23 5.09
C LEU A 176 8.97 -14.97 4.76
N VAL A 177 8.84 -13.92 5.57
CA VAL A 177 9.60 -12.67 5.38
C VAL A 177 11.10 -12.94 5.52
N MET A 178 11.51 -13.58 6.61
CA MET A 178 12.92 -13.85 6.89
C MET A 178 13.57 -14.75 5.82
N SER A 179 12.83 -15.70 5.25
CA SER A 179 13.34 -16.57 4.17
C SER A 179 13.74 -15.84 2.88
N LYS A 180 13.29 -14.58 2.71
CA LYS A 180 13.59 -13.76 1.52
C LYS A 180 14.76 -12.80 1.72
N MET A 181 15.26 -12.66 2.95
CA MET A 181 16.32 -11.70 3.29
C MET A 181 17.68 -12.26 2.86
N GLU A 182 18.47 -11.46 2.13
CA GLU A 182 19.83 -11.81 1.71
C GLU A 182 20.82 -11.70 2.89
N HIS A 183 20.53 -10.79 3.83
CA HIS A 183 21.28 -10.50 5.05
C HIS A 183 20.35 -10.54 6.28
N PRO A 184 19.79 -11.71 6.64
CA PRO A 184 18.83 -11.84 7.74
C PRO A 184 19.41 -11.46 9.11
N GLU A 185 20.72 -11.54 9.30
CA GLU A 185 21.43 -11.16 10.54
C GLU A 185 21.31 -9.68 10.89
N ASN A 186 21.01 -8.83 9.90
CA ASN A 186 20.87 -7.39 10.08
C ASN A 186 19.40 -6.96 10.31
N VAL A 187 18.47 -7.91 10.25
CA VAL A 187 17.04 -7.63 10.37
C VAL A 187 16.63 -7.60 11.84
N ILE A 188 15.89 -6.55 12.22
CA ILE A 188 15.31 -6.36 13.54
C ILE A 188 13.79 -6.29 13.38
N LEU A 189 13.12 -7.39 13.68
CA LEU A 189 11.66 -7.47 13.65
C LEU A 189 11.05 -6.73 14.82
N ARG A 190 10.05 -5.89 14.52
CA ARG A 190 9.26 -5.12 15.48
C ARG A 190 7.80 -5.50 15.32
N LYS A 191 7.49 -6.76 15.71
CA LYS A 191 6.12 -7.31 15.67
C LYS A 191 5.21 -6.59 16.66
N GLY A 192 4.07 -6.12 16.18
CA GLY A 192 3.00 -5.54 16.99
C GLY A 192 2.55 -4.19 16.47
N PHE A 193 1.75 -3.50 17.29
CA PHE A 193 1.16 -2.23 16.91
C PHE A 193 2.19 -1.09 16.85
N PHE A 194 2.21 -0.36 15.74
CA PHE A 194 2.97 0.88 15.62
C PHE A 194 2.10 2.04 16.12
N PRO A 195 2.61 2.99 16.94
CA PRO A 195 4.02 3.26 17.25
C PRO A 195 4.57 2.59 18.51
N GLU A 196 3.80 1.76 19.22
CA GLU A 196 4.27 1.13 20.47
C GLU A 196 5.54 0.32 20.25
N THR A 197 5.63 -0.38 19.11
CA THR A 197 6.81 -1.13 18.70
C THR A 197 8.00 -0.25 18.33
N ALA A 198 7.87 1.07 18.22
CA ALA A 198 9.00 1.99 18.03
C ALA A 198 9.70 2.41 19.33
N ALA A 199 9.12 2.05 20.49
CA ALA A 199 9.65 2.43 21.79
C ALA A 199 11.10 1.95 22.01
N GLY A 200 11.95 2.85 22.52
CA GLY A 200 13.35 2.58 22.86
C GLY A 200 14.32 2.55 21.67
N ILE A 201 13.90 2.97 20.49
CA ILE A 201 14.76 3.05 19.30
C ILE A 201 15.30 4.48 19.15
N ASP A 202 16.60 4.64 19.39
CA ASP A 202 17.33 5.92 19.28
C ASP A 202 18.21 6.01 18.02
N ASP A 203 18.16 4.99 17.16
CA ASP A 203 18.94 4.92 15.93
C ASP A 203 18.59 6.07 14.96
N ARG A 204 19.59 6.49 14.17
CA ARG A 204 19.40 7.43 13.06
C ARG A 204 19.15 6.68 11.76
N PHE A 205 18.26 7.21 10.93
CA PHE A 205 17.80 6.55 9.73
C PHE A 205 18.28 7.25 8.45
N LEU A 206 18.74 6.46 7.49
CA LEU A 206 19.12 6.91 6.14
C LEU A 206 18.01 6.64 5.12
N PHE A 207 17.16 5.66 5.37
CA PHE A 207 16.05 5.33 4.49
C PHE A 207 14.92 4.73 5.31
N VAL A 208 13.70 5.19 5.07
CA VAL A 208 12.50 4.61 5.66
C VAL A 208 11.46 4.47 4.56
N HIS A 209 10.87 3.29 4.42
CA HIS A 209 9.67 3.07 3.63
C HIS A 209 8.47 3.01 4.58
N LEU A 210 7.46 3.87 4.40
CA LEU A 210 6.20 3.80 5.15
C LEU A 210 5.09 3.36 4.20
N ASP A 211 4.56 2.17 4.46
CA ASP A 211 3.56 1.45 3.68
C ASP A 211 2.52 0.81 4.62
N PHE A 212 2.01 1.63 5.54
CA PHE A 212 0.99 1.22 6.50
C PHE A 212 -0.44 1.34 5.96
N ASP A 213 -0.62 1.86 4.73
CA ASP A 213 -1.87 2.21 4.05
C ASP A 213 -2.74 3.29 4.73
N LEU A 214 -2.80 3.32 6.07
CA LEU A 214 -3.80 4.02 6.86
C LEU A 214 -3.28 5.34 7.47
N TYR A 215 -4.17 6.31 7.67
CA TYR A 215 -3.83 7.66 8.16
C TYR A 215 -3.01 7.65 9.46
N LEU A 216 -3.53 7.01 10.52
CA LEU A 216 -2.91 7.05 11.85
C LEU A 216 -1.49 6.48 11.86
N PRO A 217 -1.23 5.25 11.36
CA PRO A 217 0.11 4.70 11.39
C PRO A 217 1.09 5.46 10.47
N ILE A 218 0.63 6.07 9.36
CA ILE A 218 1.47 6.98 8.56
C ILE A 218 1.84 8.24 9.37
N LEU A 219 0.86 8.88 10.02
CA LEU A 219 1.09 10.08 10.83
C LEU A 219 2.05 9.81 11.99
N GLU A 220 1.83 8.72 12.72
CA GLU A 220 2.73 8.28 13.79
C GLU A 220 4.12 7.92 13.24
N GLY A 221 4.18 7.33 12.05
CA GLY A 221 5.43 7.04 11.35
C GLY A 221 6.23 8.30 11.10
N LEU A 222 5.59 9.34 10.58
CA LEU A 222 6.21 10.65 10.36
C LEU A 222 6.68 11.29 11.67
N ARG A 223 5.84 11.27 12.72
CA ARG A 223 6.20 11.77 14.07
C ARG A 223 7.43 11.06 14.63
N PHE A 224 7.55 9.75 14.43
CA PHE A 224 8.66 8.96 14.96
C PHE A 224 9.94 9.09 14.10
N PHE A 225 9.84 8.88 12.80
CA PHE A 225 10.99 8.75 11.89
C PHE A 225 11.54 10.08 11.41
N TYR A 226 10.70 11.05 11.03
CA TYR A 226 11.19 12.32 10.46
C TYR A 226 12.22 13.05 11.34
N PRO A 227 12.05 13.18 12.68
CA PRO A 227 13.10 13.78 13.53
C PRO A 227 14.38 12.93 13.65
N LYS A 228 14.33 11.63 13.33
CA LYS A 228 15.47 10.69 13.40
C LYS A 228 16.16 10.46 12.06
N MET A 229 15.60 10.94 10.96
CA MET A 229 16.23 10.90 9.65
C MET A 229 17.54 11.69 9.63
N ILE A 230 18.53 11.21 8.88
CA ILE A 230 19.74 11.98 8.55
C ILE A 230 19.33 13.12 7.60
N GLU A 231 19.98 14.28 7.70
CA GLU A 231 19.71 15.38 6.77
C GLU A 231 19.97 14.95 5.31
N GLY A 232 19.08 15.34 4.41
CA GLY A 232 19.11 14.98 2.99
C GLY A 232 18.64 13.56 2.68
N SER A 233 18.32 12.76 3.71
CA SER A 233 17.81 11.41 3.53
C SER A 233 16.30 11.36 3.28
N VAL A 234 15.80 10.20 2.85
CA VAL A 234 14.45 10.04 2.33
C VAL A 234 13.59 9.14 3.21
N ILE A 235 12.37 9.60 3.50
CA ILE A 235 11.24 8.73 3.82
C ILE A 235 10.42 8.56 2.56
N LEU A 236 10.30 7.34 2.05
CA LEU A 236 9.46 6.99 0.92
C LEU A 236 8.08 6.57 1.44
N ILE A 237 7.04 7.30 1.08
CA ILE A 237 5.67 7.02 1.49
C ILE A 237 4.94 6.32 0.35
N HIS A 238 4.43 5.12 0.59
CA HIS A 238 3.60 4.38 -0.34
C HIS A 238 2.17 4.94 -0.40
N ASP A 239 1.41 4.60 -1.44
CA ASP A 239 -0.01 4.97 -1.63
C ASP A 239 -0.34 6.48 -1.62
N TYR A 240 0.66 7.35 -1.76
CA TYR A 240 0.46 8.80 -1.81
C TYR A 240 -0.49 9.25 -2.93
N TYR A 241 -0.42 8.59 -4.08
CA TYR A 241 -1.29 8.86 -5.23
C TYR A 241 -2.55 7.99 -5.26
N ASN A 242 -2.72 7.09 -4.29
CA ASN A 242 -3.86 6.21 -4.20
C ASN A 242 -5.08 7.00 -3.67
N ILE A 243 -5.99 7.34 -4.58
CA ILE A 243 -7.28 7.99 -4.24
C ILE A 243 -8.12 7.05 -3.34
N GLY A 244 -7.85 5.75 -3.37
CA GLY A 244 -8.29 4.69 -2.47
C GLY A 244 -7.89 4.89 -1.00
N LEU A 245 -6.83 5.64 -0.74
CA LEU A 245 -6.24 5.82 0.59
C LEU A 245 -5.94 7.31 0.84
N PRO A 246 -6.97 8.18 0.87
CA PRO A 246 -6.77 9.61 1.04
C PRO A 246 -6.06 9.96 2.36
N GLY A 247 -6.19 9.10 3.38
CA GLY A 247 -5.55 9.25 4.68
C GLY A 247 -4.02 9.36 4.62
N VAL A 248 -3.36 8.75 3.64
CA VAL A 248 -1.90 8.85 3.49
C VAL A 248 -1.47 10.30 3.25
N LYS A 249 -2.16 10.98 2.33
CA LYS A 249 -1.84 12.36 1.97
C LYS A 249 -2.21 13.30 3.12
N ASP A 250 -3.37 13.10 3.73
CA ASP A 250 -3.83 13.89 4.88
C ASP A 250 -2.85 13.80 6.06
N ALA A 251 -2.32 12.60 6.34
CA ALA A 251 -1.33 12.40 7.40
C ALA A 251 -0.05 13.22 7.17
N ILE A 252 0.42 13.32 5.92
CA ILE A 252 1.56 14.17 5.58
C ILE A 252 1.22 15.65 5.79
N GLU A 253 0.05 16.09 5.31
CA GLU A 253 -0.39 17.48 5.45
C GLU A 253 -0.58 17.89 6.92
N ASP A 254 -1.12 16.99 7.74
CA ASP A 254 -1.29 17.23 9.18
C ASP A 254 0.06 17.23 9.91
N TYR A 255 0.98 16.33 9.55
CA TYR A 255 2.33 16.39 10.09
C TYR A 255 3.05 17.71 9.72
N GLU A 256 2.89 18.19 8.48
CA GLU A 256 3.41 19.50 8.05
C GLU A 256 2.84 20.66 8.87
N LYS A 257 1.55 20.61 9.21
CA LYS A 257 0.91 21.58 10.11
C LYS A 257 1.50 21.49 11.52
N GLU A 258 1.72 20.28 12.04
CA GLU A 258 2.30 20.05 13.37
C GLU A 258 3.71 20.63 13.51
N ILE A 259 4.56 20.45 12.49
CA ILE A 259 5.90 21.02 12.48
C ILE A 259 5.95 22.48 11.97
N GLY A 260 4.80 23.05 11.62
CA GLY A 260 4.65 24.43 11.17
C GLY A 260 5.34 24.75 9.84
N ARG A 261 5.61 23.73 8.99
CA ARG A 261 6.27 23.93 7.69
C ARG A 261 6.00 22.80 6.71
N THR A 262 6.20 23.10 5.43
CA THR A 262 6.16 22.09 4.37
C THR A 262 7.49 21.34 4.25
N ILE A 263 7.39 20.03 4.08
CA ILE A 263 8.45 19.08 3.77
C ILE A 263 8.67 19.07 2.26
N TYR A 264 9.93 18.97 1.84
CA TYR A 264 10.25 18.81 0.42
C TYR A 264 9.83 17.42 -0.06
N LYS A 265 9.07 17.39 -1.16
CA LYS A 265 8.53 16.16 -1.76
C LYS A 265 9.02 16.01 -3.19
N LEU A 266 9.35 14.79 -3.61
CA LEU A 266 9.74 14.47 -4.98
C LEU A 266 9.01 13.21 -5.47
N PRO A 267 8.49 13.21 -6.71
CA PRO A 267 8.07 11.96 -7.35
C PRO A 267 9.29 11.07 -7.61
N ILE A 268 9.11 9.76 -7.51
CA ILE A 268 10.19 8.77 -7.77
C ILE A 268 10.08 8.11 -9.14
N GLY A 269 9.12 8.53 -9.96
CA GLY A 269 8.91 8.04 -11.33
C GLY A 269 7.83 6.97 -11.45
N GLU A 270 7.12 6.65 -10.37
CA GLU A 270 5.91 5.81 -10.37
C GLU A 270 4.71 6.57 -9.75
N ASP A 271 3.50 6.10 -10.04
CA ASP A 271 2.23 6.68 -9.59
C ASP A 271 1.69 6.03 -8.30
N GLN A 272 2.58 5.62 -7.39
CA GLN A 272 2.20 5.07 -6.08
C GLN A 272 2.87 5.85 -4.94
N SER A 273 4.20 5.98 -4.95
CA SER A 273 4.94 6.57 -3.84
C SER A 273 5.41 8.01 -4.05
N ILE A 274 5.62 8.72 -2.93
CA ILE A 274 6.30 10.02 -2.89
C ILE A 274 7.52 9.97 -1.97
N ALA A 275 8.64 10.60 -2.37
CA ALA A 275 9.80 10.76 -1.52
C ALA A 275 9.72 12.06 -0.71
N LEU A 276 9.74 11.96 0.62
CA LEU A 276 9.88 13.08 1.55
C LEU A 276 11.35 13.24 1.93
N ILE A 277 11.90 14.44 1.75
CA ILE A 277 13.31 14.72 2.03
C ILE A 277 13.45 15.38 3.40
N LYS A 278 14.29 14.80 4.26
CA LYS A 278 14.65 15.42 5.53
C LYS A 278 15.50 16.66 5.30
N ASP A 279 15.02 17.81 5.77
CA ASP A 279 15.75 19.08 5.76
C ASP A 279 16.58 19.32 7.04
N SER A 280 17.44 20.34 7.06
CA SER A 280 18.13 20.84 8.26
C SER A 280 17.29 21.80 9.09
N ARG A 281 16.10 22.18 8.61
CA ARG A 281 15.29 23.22 9.25
C ARG A 281 14.89 22.72 10.65
N SER A 282 15.07 23.56 11.66
CA SER A 282 14.58 23.33 13.03
C SER A 282 13.12 23.69 13.09
#